data_AF-A0A7Z9R3A1-F1
#
_entry.id   AF-A0A7Z9R3A1-F1
#
_cell.length_a   1.000
_cell.length_b   1.000
_cell.length_c   1.000
_cell.angle_alpha   90.00
_cell.angle_beta   90.00
_cell.angle_gamma   90.00
#
_symmetry.space_group_name_H-M   'P 1'
#
loop_
_entity.id
_entity.type
_entity.pdbx_description
1 polymer ?
#
loop_
_entity_poly.entity_id
_entity_poly.type
_entity_poly.pdbx_seq_one_letter_code
_entity_poly.pdbx_strand_id
1 'polypeptide(L)'
;EDYSGSWSGILGNAAGIPGSMGIANSWNGVLNSLSAHASGTTLDSQLLGETAAHEMGHQLGLFHTTESGGTEFDILTDTAECRNGKMSAEECEGYGAENVMFWKSWSSSSRSAGKKQEVLSNQQQQVLKYSPLAK
;
A
#
# COMPACT_ATOMS: atom_id res chain seq x y z
N GLU A 1 17.10 5.51 1.44
CA GLU A 1 16.45 6.62 2.17
C GLU A 1 16.45 6.28 3.65
N ASP A 2 16.61 7.27 4.52
CA ASP A 2 16.66 7.08 5.96
C ASP A 2 15.24 7.19 6.52
N TYR A 3 14.68 6.08 6.98
CA TYR A 3 13.34 5.99 7.56
C TYR A 3 13.29 6.42 9.04
N SER A 4 14.26 7.21 9.50
CA SER A 4 14.31 7.77 10.85
C SER A 4 14.02 9.29 10.87
N GLY A 5 13.43 9.78 11.97
CA GLY A 5 13.08 11.20 12.14
C GLY A 5 11.66 11.56 11.67
N SER A 6 11.50 12.61 10.86
CA SER A 6 10.20 13.15 10.41
C SER A 6 9.37 12.18 9.54
N TRP A 7 9.94 11.02 9.20
CA TRP A 7 9.35 9.91 8.43
C TRP A 7 9.04 8.69 9.32
N SER A 8 9.07 8.85 10.65
CA SER A 8 8.68 7.83 11.63
C SER A 8 7.24 7.38 11.39
N GLY A 9 7.06 6.20 10.78
CA GLY A 9 5.76 5.63 10.42
C GLY A 9 5.60 5.32 8.94
N ILE A 10 6.59 5.69 8.11
CA ILE A 10 6.64 5.32 6.70
C ILE A 10 7.31 3.95 6.58
N LEU A 11 6.54 2.99 6.08
CA LEU A 11 6.91 1.59 5.99
C LEU A 11 7.73 1.30 4.73
N GLY A 12 7.36 1.92 3.62
CA GLY A 12 8.02 1.80 2.34
C GLY A 12 7.83 3.06 1.48
N ASN A 13 8.44 3.04 0.30
CA ASN A 13 8.25 4.06 -0.71
C ASN A 13 8.48 3.49 -2.12
N ALA A 14 7.58 3.83 -3.05
CA ALA A 14 7.76 3.65 -4.47
C ALA A 14 8.42 4.87 -5.11
N ALA A 15 9.35 4.64 -6.04
CA ALA A 15 10.04 5.71 -6.76
C ALA A 15 9.12 6.62 -7.63
N GLY A 16 7.85 6.24 -7.81
CA GLY A 16 6.81 7.06 -8.42
C GLY A 16 5.46 6.34 -8.50
N ILE A 17 4.41 7.12 -8.81
CA ILE A 17 3.05 6.62 -9.09
C ILE A 17 2.58 7.16 -10.46
N PRO A 18 2.74 6.40 -11.56
CA PRO A 18 3.57 5.21 -11.67
C PRO A 18 5.06 5.54 -11.59
N GLY A 19 5.91 4.52 -11.42
CA GLY A 19 7.35 4.68 -11.58
C GLY A 19 7.75 4.96 -13.02
N SER A 20 9.02 4.77 -13.37
CA SER A 20 9.54 5.06 -14.72
C SER A 20 9.06 4.13 -15.85
N MET A 21 8.23 3.12 -15.53
CA MET A 21 7.54 2.21 -16.46
C MET A 21 8.34 1.78 -17.69
N GLY A 22 9.49 1.13 -17.47
CA GLY A 22 10.31 0.54 -18.52
C GLY A 22 11.44 1.42 -19.04
N ILE A 23 11.58 2.64 -18.52
CA ILE A 23 12.75 3.50 -18.75
C ILE A 23 13.81 3.19 -17.69
N ALA A 24 14.92 2.58 -18.10
CA ALA A 24 16.05 2.31 -17.22
C ALA A 24 16.63 3.61 -16.65
N ASN A 25 16.57 3.79 -15.33
CA ASN A 25 17.24 4.87 -14.61
C ASN A 25 17.51 4.45 -13.15
N SER A 26 18.11 5.33 -12.36
CA SER A 26 18.52 5.05 -10.97
C SER A 26 17.37 4.91 -9.97
N TRP A 27 16.13 5.14 -10.38
CA TRP A 27 14.92 5.23 -9.56
C TRP A 27 13.84 4.24 -10.04
N ASN A 28 14.23 2.97 -10.16
CA ASN A 28 13.38 1.89 -10.66
C ASN A 28 13.17 0.83 -9.59
N GLY A 29 12.23 1.06 -8.68
CA GLY A 29 11.89 0.06 -7.68
C GLY A 29 11.19 0.65 -6.46
N VAL A 30 11.07 -0.20 -5.46
CA VAL A 30 10.44 0.09 -4.18
C VAL A 30 11.44 -0.14 -3.07
N LEU A 31 11.36 0.66 -2.02
CA LEU A 31 12.15 0.50 -0.81
C LEU A 31 11.22 0.16 0.35
N ASN A 32 11.64 -0.78 1.20
CA ASN A 32 10.90 -1.19 2.38
C ASN A 32 11.84 -1.15 3.59
N SER A 33 11.39 -0.51 4.67
CA SER A 33 12.19 -0.35 5.88
C SER A 33 12.12 -1.59 6.77
N LEU A 34 13.17 -2.41 6.80
CA LEU A 34 13.17 -3.61 7.67
C LEU A 34 12.99 -3.27 9.15
N SER A 35 13.54 -2.15 9.62
CA SER A 35 13.40 -1.70 11.01
C SER A 35 11.99 -1.22 11.35
N ALA A 36 11.30 -0.54 10.42
CA ALA A 36 9.91 -0.13 10.62
C ALA A 36 8.94 -1.34 10.67
N HIS A 37 9.37 -2.47 10.13
CA HIS A 37 8.63 -3.74 10.13
C HIS A 37 9.08 -4.70 11.24
N ALA A 38 9.94 -4.29 12.18
CA ALA A 38 10.45 -5.16 13.22
C ALA A 38 10.05 -4.71 14.63
N SER A 39 9.76 -5.68 15.50
CA SER A 39 9.67 -5.49 16.95
C SER A 39 10.82 -6.24 17.61
N GLY A 40 11.78 -5.48 18.15
CA GLY A 40 13.04 -6.04 18.64
C GLY A 40 13.80 -6.74 17.51
N THR A 41 14.03 -8.04 17.64
CA THR A 41 14.72 -8.87 16.63
C THR A 41 13.76 -9.63 15.72
N THR A 42 12.44 -9.46 15.91
CA THR A 42 11.42 -10.20 15.17
C THR A 42 10.81 -9.31 14.10
N LEU A 43 10.86 -9.78 12.85
CA LEU A 43 10.24 -9.12 11.71
C LEU A 43 8.75 -9.49 11.64
N ASP A 44 7.89 -8.48 11.49
CA ASP A 44 6.48 -8.64 11.11
C ASP A 44 6.42 -8.89 9.59
N SER A 45 6.48 -10.17 9.23
CA SER A 45 6.51 -10.60 7.83
C SER A 45 5.22 -10.29 7.09
N GLN A 46 4.08 -10.27 7.79
CA GLN A 46 2.81 -9.89 7.20
C GLN A 46 2.84 -8.41 6.81
N LEU A 47 3.15 -7.51 7.75
CA LEU A 47 3.19 -6.09 7.46
C LEU A 47 4.22 -5.78 6.37
N LEU A 48 5.40 -6.41 6.40
CA LEU A 48 6.40 -6.22 5.36
C LEU A 48 5.91 -6.67 3.98
N GLY A 49 5.22 -7.81 3.92
CA GLY A 49 4.67 -8.34 2.66
C GLY A 49 3.57 -7.44 2.10
N GLU A 50 2.68 -6.93 2.96
CA GLU A 50 1.63 -5.98 2.60
C GLU A 50 2.23 -4.66 2.10
N THR A 51 3.20 -4.08 2.80
CA THR A 51 3.90 -2.87 2.36
C THR A 51 4.62 -3.10 1.03
N ALA A 52 5.34 -4.21 0.86
CA ALA A 52 6.02 -4.50 -0.38
C ALA A 52 5.04 -4.62 -1.57
N ALA A 53 3.88 -5.25 -1.36
CA ALA A 53 2.82 -5.32 -2.36
C ALA A 53 2.22 -3.94 -2.67
N HIS A 54 1.99 -3.12 -1.63
CA HIS A 54 1.46 -1.76 -1.75
C HIS A 54 2.38 -0.85 -2.56
N GLU A 55 3.67 -0.79 -2.21
CA GLU A 55 4.63 0.02 -2.95
C GLU A 55 4.82 -0.50 -4.38
N MET A 56 4.75 -1.82 -4.59
CA MET A 56 4.77 -2.37 -5.95
C MET A 56 3.52 -1.98 -6.74
N GLY A 57 2.36 -1.89 -6.09
CA GLY A 57 1.14 -1.35 -6.69
C GLY A 57 1.32 0.09 -7.15
N HIS A 58 1.89 0.95 -6.30
CA HIS A 58 2.27 2.32 -6.65
C HIS A 58 3.25 2.39 -7.83
N GLN A 59 4.33 1.61 -7.76
CA GLN A 59 5.33 1.50 -8.83
C GLN A 59 4.68 1.10 -10.17
N LEU A 60 3.61 0.30 -10.14
CA LEU A 60 2.86 -0.18 -11.30
C LEU A 60 1.65 0.69 -11.68
N GLY A 61 1.44 1.82 -10.99
CA GLY A 61 0.46 2.85 -11.35
C GLY A 61 -0.88 2.79 -10.61
N LEU A 62 -0.97 2.03 -9.50
CA LEU A 62 -2.13 2.10 -8.61
C LEU A 62 -1.97 3.26 -7.62
N PHE A 63 -3.10 3.91 -7.31
CA PHE A 63 -3.19 4.96 -6.29
C PHE A 63 -3.86 4.41 -5.03
N HIS A 64 -3.84 5.17 -3.94
CA HIS A 64 -4.63 4.77 -2.78
C HIS A 64 -6.12 4.72 -3.14
N THR A 65 -6.79 3.65 -2.73
CA THR A 65 -8.26 3.53 -2.88
C THR A 65 -8.99 4.61 -2.09
N THR A 66 -8.43 5.01 -0.96
CA THR A 66 -8.89 6.13 -0.12
C THR A 66 -7.66 6.73 0.55
N GLU A 67 -7.49 8.04 0.42
CA GLU A 67 -6.42 8.79 1.09
C GLU A 67 -6.74 9.05 2.57
N SER A 68 -5.71 9.43 3.33
CA SER A 68 -5.83 9.70 4.78
C SER A 68 -6.90 10.71 5.19
N GLY A 69 -7.28 11.63 4.29
CA GLY A 69 -8.35 12.60 4.50
C GLY A 69 -9.78 12.06 4.28
N GLY A 70 -9.94 10.89 3.65
CA GLY A 70 -11.25 10.31 3.33
C GLY A 70 -12.09 11.13 2.35
N THR A 71 -11.43 12.01 1.57
CA THR A 71 -12.08 12.87 0.56
C THR A 71 -11.47 12.73 -0.83
N GLU A 72 -10.33 12.03 -0.94
CA GLU A 72 -9.63 11.75 -2.17
C GLU A 72 -9.53 10.22 -2.35
N PHE A 73 -9.78 9.77 -3.57
CA PHE A 73 -9.93 8.35 -3.95
C PHE A 73 -9.20 8.10 -5.26
N ASP A 74 -8.94 6.83 -5.56
CA ASP A 74 -8.44 6.48 -6.89
C ASP A 74 -9.52 6.69 -7.97
N ILE A 75 -9.10 6.56 -9.23
CA ILE A 75 -9.99 6.73 -10.39
C ILE A 75 -10.79 5.46 -10.71
N LEU A 76 -10.59 4.36 -9.97
CA LEU A 76 -11.16 3.07 -10.29
C LEU A 76 -12.54 2.96 -9.65
N THR A 77 -13.54 2.59 -10.44
CA THR A 77 -14.95 2.60 -9.98
C THR A 77 -15.33 1.37 -9.17
N ASP A 78 -14.47 0.34 -9.15
CA ASP A 78 -14.72 -0.94 -8.47
C ASP A 78 -13.91 -1.11 -7.17
N THR A 79 -13.28 -0.03 -6.69
CA THR A 79 -12.65 0.07 -5.38
C THR A 79 -13.65 0.70 -4.40
N ALA A 80 -13.67 0.20 -3.16
CA ALA A 80 -14.54 0.78 -2.15
C ALA A 80 -13.92 2.06 -1.59
N GLU A 81 -14.74 3.11 -1.46
CA GLU A 81 -14.35 4.37 -0.85
C GLU A 81 -14.69 4.37 0.64
N CYS A 82 -13.69 4.54 1.52
CA CYS A 82 -13.96 4.77 2.94
C CYS A 82 -14.12 6.26 3.23
N ARG A 83 -15.23 6.63 3.84
CA ARG A 83 -15.53 8.02 4.24
C ARG A 83 -15.78 8.13 5.76
N ASN A 84 -15.25 7.17 6.52
CA ASN A 84 -15.57 6.98 7.93
C ASN A 84 -14.44 7.46 8.86
N GLY A 85 -14.79 8.32 9.81
CA GLY A 85 -13.96 8.56 11.00
C GLY A 85 -12.56 9.09 10.67
N LYS A 86 -11.53 8.35 11.06
CA LYS A 86 -10.10 8.69 10.87
C LYS A 86 -9.46 7.88 9.74
N MET A 87 -10.27 7.21 8.92
CA MET A 87 -9.82 6.32 7.85
C MET A 87 -8.82 5.26 8.34
N SER A 88 -8.98 4.74 9.57
CA SER A 88 -8.21 3.57 9.98
C SER A 88 -8.73 2.33 9.28
N ALA A 89 -7.88 1.31 9.11
CA ALA A 89 -8.33 0.03 8.56
C ALA A 89 -9.51 -0.54 9.38
N GLU A 90 -9.49 -0.39 10.71
CA GLU A 90 -10.58 -0.82 11.59
C GLU A 90 -11.91 -0.11 11.32
N GLU A 91 -11.92 1.20 11.06
CA GLU A 91 -13.15 1.96 10.77
C GLU A 91 -13.64 1.74 9.34
N CYS A 92 -12.74 1.27 8.47
CA CYS A 92 -12.96 1.03 7.05
C CYS A 92 -13.10 -0.46 6.70
N GLU A 93 -13.30 -1.34 7.69
CA GLU A 93 -13.58 -2.76 7.46
C GLU A 93 -14.81 -2.91 6.55
N GLY A 94 -14.67 -3.66 5.46
CA GLY A 94 -15.72 -3.78 4.43
C GLY A 94 -15.89 -2.56 3.52
N TYR A 95 -15.12 -1.48 3.75
CA TYR A 95 -15.09 -0.26 2.94
C TYR A 95 -13.69 -0.01 2.37
N GLY A 96 -12.97 -1.07 2.01
CA GLY A 96 -11.70 -1.00 1.30
C GLY A 96 -10.46 -1.28 2.14
N ALA A 97 -10.58 -1.44 3.47
CA ALA A 97 -9.44 -1.74 4.34
C ALA A 97 -8.72 -3.06 4.01
N GLU A 98 -9.38 -3.99 3.35
CA GLU A 98 -8.80 -5.26 2.87
C GLU A 98 -8.01 -5.09 1.56
N ASN A 99 -8.13 -3.95 0.89
CA ASN A 99 -7.43 -3.67 -0.35
C ASN A 99 -5.94 -3.39 -0.08
N VAL A 100 -5.07 -3.97 -0.90
CA VAL A 100 -3.61 -3.75 -0.85
C VAL A 100 -3.28 -2.25 -0.94
N MET A 101 -4.04 -1.49 -1.71
CA MET A 101 -3.84 -0.06 -1.92
C MET A 101 -4.63 0.83 -0.95
N PHE A 102 -5.13 0.30 0.16
CA PHE A 102 -5.66 1.18 1.22
C PHE A 102 -4.49 1.79 2.00
N TRP A 103 -4.55 3.11 2.25
CA TRP A 103 -3.40 3.91 2.70
C TRP A 103 -2.82 3.52 4.07
N LYS A 104 -3.57 2.79 4.89
CA LYS A 104 -3.21 2.48 6.28
C LYS A 104 -3.41 1.01 6.61
N SER A 105 -2.35 0.41 7.14
CA SER A 105 -2.39 -0.97 7.60
C SER A 105 -3.28 -1.18 8.82
N TRP A 106 -3.75 -2.42 8.96
CA TRP A 106 -4.38 -2.93 10.17
C TRP A 106 -3.45 -2.80 11.37
N SER A 107 -4.01 -2.50 12.55
CA SER A 107 -3.24 -2.53 13.79
C SER A 107 -2.66 -3.92 14.07
N SER A 108 -1.59 -3.98 14.87
CA SER A 108 -0.94 -5.26 15.23
C SER A 108 -1.92 -6.28 15.83
N SER A 109 -2.89 -5.82 16.62
CA SER A 109 -3.94 -6.68 17.20
C SER A 109 -4.87 -7.25 16.12
N SER A 110 -5.31 -6.41 15.18
CA SER A 110 -6.15 -6.83 14.05
C SER A 110 -5.41 -7.81 13.13
N ARG A 111 -4.13 -7.55 12.83
CA ARG A 111 -3.28 -8.49 12.07
C ARG A 111 -3.12 -9.83 12.79
N SER A 112 -2.89 -9.78 14.11
CA SER A 112 -2.81 -10.99 14.95
C SER A 112 -4.13 -11.77 14.99
N ALA A 113 -5.26 -11.09 14.79
CA ALA A 113 -6.59 -11.70 14.63
C ALA A 113 -6.88 -12.20 13.19
N GLY A 114 -5.91 -12.08 12.28
CA GLY A 114 -5.99 -12.60 10.91
C GLY A 114 -6.45 -11.58 9.86
N LYS A 115 -6.62 -10.30 10.21
CA LYS A 115 -6.92 -9.24 9.23
C LYS A 115 -5.71 -8.94 8.35
N LYS A 116 -5.95 -8.70 7.06
CA LYS A 116 -4.92 -8.53 6.04
C LYS A 116 -5.33 -7.50 4.99
N GLN A 117 -4.33 -6.90 4.36
CA GLN A 117 -4.49 -6.15 3.10
C GLN A 117 -4.06 -7.04 1.93
N GLU A 118 -4.99 -7.79 1.36
CA GLU A 118 -4.69 -8.86 0.40
C GLU A 118 -5.57 -8.86 -0.86
N VAL A 119 -6.46 -7.87 -0.99
CA VAL A 119 -7.42 -7.78 -2.08
C VAL A 119 -6.96 -6.77 -3.14
N LEU A 120 -7.16 -7.14 -4.41
CA LEU A 120 -7.11 -6.23 -5.56
C LEU A 120 -8.44 -6.31 -6.31
N SER A 121 -8.99 -5.17 -6.70
CA SER A 121 -10.18 -5.08 -7.55
C SER A 121 -9.91 -5.61 -8.96
N ASN A 122 -10.96 -5.81 -9.75
CA ASN A 122 -10.81 -6.28 -11.13
C ASN A 122 -10.13 -5.21 -11.99
N GLN A 123 -10.46 -3.94 -11.81
CA GLN A 123 -9.81 -2.85 -12.54
C GLN A 123 -8.36 -2.66 -12.10
N GLN A 124 -8.04 -2.81 -10.81
CA GLN A 124 -6.64 -2.81 -10.35
C GLN A 124 -5.85 -3.92 -11.03
N GLN A 125 -6.39 -5.15 -11.09
CA GLN A 125 -5.76 -6.26 -11.82
C GLN A 125 -5.57 -5.95 -13.31
N GLN A 126 -6.50 -5.23 -13.95
CA GLN A 126 -6.35 -4.79 -15.34
C GLN A 126 -5.20 -3.78 -15.49
N VAL A 127 -5.11 -2.78 -14.60
CA VAL A 127 -4.00 -1.81 -14.61
C VAL A 127 -2.66 -2.54 -14.49
N LEU A 128 -2.55 -3.47 -13.53
CA LEU A 128 -1.33 -4.26 -13.34
C LEU A 128 -1.01 -5.14 -14.55
N LYS A 129 -2.01 -5.78 -15.15
CA LYS A 129 -1.84 -6.67 -16.32
C LYS A 129 -1.39 -5.91 -17.56
N TYR A 130 -1.87 -4.69 -17.75
CA TYR A 130 -1.53 -3.86 -18.91
C TYR A 130 -0.42 -2.84 -18.62
N SER A 131 0.23 -2.97 -17.46
CA SER A 131 1.42 -2.21 -17.12
C SER A 131 2.51 -2.41 -18.19
N PRO A 132 3.17 -1.34 -18.68
CA PRO A 132 4.33 -1.44 -19.55
C PRO A 132 5.49 -2.32 -19.05
N LEU A 133 5.51 -2.68 -17.75
CA LEU A 133 6.48 -3.59 -17.14
C LEU A 133 6.10 -5.07 -17.24
N ALA A 134 4.82 -5.39 -17.44
CA ALA A 134 4.32 -6.75 -17.62
C ALA A 134 4.48 -7.18 -19.08
N LYS A 135 5.70 -7.54 -19.48
CA LYS A 135 6.01 -8.13 -20.79
C LYS A 135 6.04 -9.65 -20.75
#